data_AF-A0A6B3IBJ5-F1
#
_entry.id   AF-A0A6B3IBJ5-F1
#
_cell.length_a   1.000
_cell.length_b   1.000
_cell.length_c   1.000
_cell.angle_alpha   90.00
_cell.angle_beta   90.00
_cell.angle_gamma   90.00
#
_symmetry.space_group_name_H-M   'P 1'
#
loop_
_entity.id
_entity.type
_entity.pdbx_description
1 polymer ?
#
loop_
_entity_poly.entity_id
_entity_poly.type
_entity_poly.pdbx_seq_one_letter_code
_entity_poly.pdbx_strand_id
1 'polypeptide(L)'
;GGRLIPLCIIPLWDIGLAVAEIKRNAARGVRAVTFSEIPTYLGLPSIHTGYWDPFFAVCQETGTVVNMHIGSSSQMPAASPDAPPAVQASLSFNNAMASMMDFLFSGVLVRFPALKLAYSEGQMGWIPYA
;
A
#
# COMPACT_ATOMS: atom_id res chain seq x y z
N GLY A 1 -21.49 9.42 15.93
CA GLY A 1 -20.11 9.53 15.44
C GLY A 1 -19.83 8.44 14.43
N GLY A 2 -18.68 8.44 13.74
CA GLY A 2 -18.30 7.37 12.80
C GLY A 2 -18.37 7.70 11.30
N ARG A 3 -18.59 8.96 10.93
CA ARG A 3 -18.57 9.40 9.51
C ARG A 3 -17.17 9.59 8.95
N LEU A 4 -16.20 9.87 9.82
CA LEU A 4 -14.79 10.04 9.45
C LEU A 4 -14.03 8.79 9.89
N ILE A 5 -13.39 8.12 8.93
CA ILE A 5 -12.55 6.96 9.19
C ILE A 5 -11.09 7.45 9.26
N PRO A 6 -10.43 7.37 10.43
CA PRO A 6 -9.03 7.75 10.53
C PRO A 6 -8.14 6.78 9.75
N LEU A 7 -7.17 7.31 9.02
CA LEU A 7 -6.17 6.57 8.27
C LEU A 7 -4.79 6.84 8.91
N CYS A 8 -4.20 5.81 9.52
CA CYS A 8 -2.96 5.97 10.27
C CYS A 8 -1.72 5.92 9.38
N ILE A 9 -0.80 6.86 9.61
CA ILE A 9 0.56 6.80 9.09
C ILE A 9 1.42 6.00 10.09
N ILE A 10 2.36 5.22 9.59
CA ILE A 10 3.26 4.38 10.38
C ILE A 10 4.74 4.67 10.07
N PRO A 11 5.66 4.39 11.02
CA PRO A 11 7.09 4.51 10.79
C PRO A 11 7.59 3.40 9.85
N LEU A 12 7.50 3.65 8.53
CA LEU A 12 7.87 2.68 7.49
C LEU A 12 9.35 2.25 7.53
N TRP A 13 10.22 3.03 8.15
CA TRP A 13 11.66 2.70 8.26
C TRP A 13 11.97 1.61 9.30
N ASP A 14 11.01 1.24 10.16
CA ASP A 14 11.21 0.23 11.21
C ASP A 14 9.97 -0.66 11.36
N ILE A 15 10.11 -1.94 11.05
CA ILE A 15 9.01 -2.90 11.06
C ILE A 15 8.42 -3.12 12.47
N GLY A 16 9.25 -3.07 13.52
CA GLY A 16 8.82 -3.25 14.90
C GLY A 16 7.98 -2.07 15.38
N LEU A 17 8.42 -0.84 15.09
CA LEU A 17 7.67 0.37 15.38
C LEU A 17 6.36 0.43 14.57
N ALA A 18 6.39 0.02 13.30
CA ALA A 18 5.20 -0.05 12.45
C ALA A 18 4.14 -0.99 13.05
N VAL A 19 4.55 -2.19 13.47
CA VAL A 19 3.67 -3.16 14.13
C VAL A 19 3.10 -2.61 15.44
N ALA A 20 3.95 -2.01 16.28
CA ALA A 20 3.52 -1.42 17.54
C ALA A 20 2.47 -0.31 17.33
N GLU A 21 2.66 0.53 16.31
CA GLU A 21 1.75 1.63 15.99
C GLU A 21 0.41 1.12 15.44
N ILE A 22 0.38 0.03 14.66
CA ILE A 22 -0.86 -0.61 14.23
C ILE A 22 -1.63 -1.15 15.44
N LYS A 23 -0.98 -1.87 16.34
CA LYS A 23 -1.63 -2.39 17.56
C LYS A 23 -2.20 -1.27 18.41
N ARG A 24 -1.43 -0.20 18.61
CA ARG A 24 -1.84 0.98 19.39
C ARG A 24 -3.08 1.65 18.79
N ASN A 25 -3.14 1.79 17.47
CA ASN A 25 -4.28 2.43 16.80
C ASN A 25 -5.49 1.51 16.68
N ALA A 26 -5.28 0.20 16.50
CA ALA A 26 -6.35 -0.80 16.54
C ALA A 26 -7.06 -0.83 17.90
N ALA A 27 -6.31 -0.74 19.01
CA ALA A 27 -6.87 -0.64 20.36
C ALA A 27 -7.74 0.62 20.57
N ARG A 28 -7.55 1.66 19.74
CA ARG A 28 -8.36 2.89 19.72
C ARG A 28 -9.54 2.82 18.74
N GLY A 29 -9.75 1.68 18.08
CA GLY A 29 -10.80 1.45 17.10
C GLY A 29 -10.46 1.89 15.67
N VAL A 30 -9.21 2.27 15.37
CA VAL A 30 -8.78 2.60 14.00
C VAL A 30 -8.55 1.30 13.21
N ARG A 31 -9.07 1.24 11.98
CA ARG A 31 -9.04 0.03 11.14
C ARG A 31 -8.48 0.27 9.73
N ALA A 32 -7.72 1.36 9.55
CA ALA A 32 -7.07 1.69 8.29
C ALA A 32 -5.64 2.21 8.52
N VAL A 33 -4.69 1.74 7.72
CA VAL A 33 -3.28 2.16 7.75
C VAL A 33 -2.79 2.49 6.34
N THR A 34 -1.93 3.50 6.21
CA THR A 34 -1.26 3.82 4.95
C THR A 34 -0.07 2.89 4.72
N PHE A 35 0.14 2.46 3.50
CA PHE A 35 1.34 1.78 3.05
C PHE A 35 1.79 2.32 1.68
N SER A 36 3.04 2.06 1.30
CA SER A 36 3.58 2.49 0.01
C SER A 36 3.23 1.49 -1.10
N GLU A 37 2.83 1.97 -2.28
CA GLU A 37 2.62 1.13 -3.48
C GLU A 37 3.85 0.28 -3.80
N ILE A 38 5.04 0.89 -3.77
CA ILE A 38 6.29 0.23 -4.18
C ILE A 38 7.40 0.64 -3.19
N PRO A 39 7.58 -0.11 -2.08
CA PRO A 39 8.53 0.25 -1.03
C PRO A 39 9.98 0.40 -1.50
N THR A 40 10.38 -0.30 -2.56
CA THR A 40 11.75 -0.23 -3.11
C THR A 40 12.08 1.12 -3.72
N TYR A 41 11.09 1.88 -4.20
CA TYR A 41 11.30 3.27 -4.65
C TYR A 41 11.62 4.21 -3.50
N LEU A 42 11.31 3.82 -2.26
CA LEU A 42 11.69 4.52 -1.03
C LEU A 42 12.99 3.98 -0.41
N GLY A 43 13.69 3.06 -1.09
CA GLY A 43 14.87 2.39 -0.54
C GLY A 43 14.57 1.34 0.53
N LEU A 44 13.32 0.88 0.65
CA LEU A 44 12.90 -0.14 1.60
C LEU A 44 12.86 -1.55 0.94
N PRO A 45 12.87 -2.64 1.72
CA PRO A 45 12.76 -3.99 1.16
C PRO A 45 11.46 -4.19 0.35
N SER A 46 11.51 -5.01 -0.70
CA SER A 46 10.29 -5.38 -1.43
C SER A 46 9.41 -6.32 -0.60
N ILE A 47 8.11 -6.37 -0.93
CA ILE A 47 7.16 -7.26 -0.26
C ILE A 47 7.40 -8.76 -0.54
N HIS A 48 8.22 -9.08 -1.54
CA HIS A 48 8.63 -10.45 -1.89
C HIS A 48 9.61 -11.07 -0.89
N THR A 49 10.30 -10.26 -0.09
CA THR A 49 11.37 -10.72 0.80
C THR A 49 10.88 -11.33 2.12
N GLY A 50 9.59 -11.18 2.45
CA GLY A 50 9.03 -11.53 3.76
C GLY A 50 9.34 -10.53 4.88
N TYR A 51 10.16 -9.49 4.63
CA TYR A 51 10.46 -8.44 5.62
C TYR A 51 9.20 -7.79 6.21
N TRP A 52 8.17 -7.61 5.38
CA TRP A 52 6.90 -6.97 5.75
C TRP A 52 5.85 -7.93 6.33
N ASP A 53 6.13 -9.22 6.40
CA ASP A 53 5.18 -10.21 6.91
C ASP A 53 4.65 -9.90 8.32
N PRO A 54 5.46 -9.38 9.28
CA PRO A 54 4.93 -8.96 10.58
C PRO A 54 3.90 -7.82 10.49
N PHE A 55 4.10 -6.86 9.58
CA PHE A 55 3.17 -5.76 9.33
C PHE A 55 1.85 -6.30 8.75
N PHE A 56 1.91 -7.21 7.78
CA PHE A 56 0.71 -7.82 7.20
C PHE A 56 -0.03 -8.73 8.20
N ALA A 57 0.71 -9.51 8.98
CA ALA A 57 0.17 -10.36 10.02
C ALA A 57 -0.65 -9.56 11.04
N VAL A 58 -0.10 -8.44 11.55
CA VAL A 58 -0.82 -7.61 12.51
C VAL A 58 -2.01 -6.89 11.87
N CYS A 59 -1.90 -6.44 10.62
CA CYS A 59 -3.04 -5.87 9.91
C CYS A 59 -4.19 -6.86 9.78
N GLN A 60 -3.89 -8.12 9.45
CA GLN A 60 -4.88 -9.19 9.42
C GLN A 60 -5.48 -9.45 10.80
N GLU A 61 -4.64 -9.64 11.83
CA GLU A 61 -5.05 -9.91 13.22
C GLU A 61 -6.01 -8.84 13.73
N THR A 62 -5.67 -7.57 13.50
CA THR A 62 -6.48 -6.44 13.97
C THR A 62 -7.60 -6.07 13.00
N GLY A 63 -7.75 -6.76 11.87
CA GLY A 63 -8.67 -6.40 10.79
C GLY A 63 -8.50 -4.95 10.32
N THR A 64 -7.25 -4.50 10.21
CA THR A 64 -6.84 -3.20 9.67
C THR A 64 -6.61 -3.33 8.16
N VAL A 65 -7.23 -2.46 7.37
CA VAL A 65 -7.06 -2.42 5.92
C VAL A 65 -5.75 -1.70 5.59
N VAL A 66 -4.97 -2.29 4.68
CA VAL A 66 -3.76 -1.68 4.12
C VAL A 66 -4.17 -0.81 2.94
N ASN A 67 -3.95 0.50 3.04
CA ASN A 67 -4.37 1.48 2.04
C ASN A 67 -3.14 2.05 1.33
N MET A 68 -3.09 1.90 0.01
CA MET A 68 -2.10 2.50 -0.86
C MET A 68 -2.74 3.68 -1.60
N HIS A 69 -2.16 4.86 -1.45
CA HIS A 69 -2.58 6.07 -2.14
C HIS A 69 -1.65 6.33 -3.32
N ILE A 70 -2.18 6.90 -4.40
CA ILE A 70 -1.37 7.33 -5.54
C ILE A 70 -0.17 8.18 -5.08
N GLY A 71 1.00 7.90 -5.63
CA GLY A 71 2.24 8.64 -5.33
C GLY A 71 2.88 8.28 -3.98
N SER A 72 2.36 7.30 -3.25
CA SER A 72 2.92 6.85 -1.96
C SER A 72 4.30 6.19 -2.07
N SER A 73 4.75 5.86 -3.28
CA SER A 73 6.12 5.41 -3.59
C SER A 73 7.09 6.54 -3.90
N SER A 74 6.65 7.82 -3.81
CA SER A 74 7.43 9.02 -4.13
C SER A 74 8.04 9.06 -5.54
N GLN A 75 7.55 8.21 -6.43
CA GLN A 75 7.90 8.18 -7.85
C GLN A 75 6.60 8.20 -8.63
N MET A 76 6.44 9.18 -9.52
CA MET A 76 5.25 9.23 -10.38
C MET A 76 5.58 8.57 -11.73
N PRO A 77 4.71 7.69 -12.25
CA PRO A 77 4.93 7.07 -13.55
C PRO A 77 5.14 8.12 -14.65
N ALA A 78 6.14 7.92 -15.50
CA ALA A 78 6.41 8.79 -16.64
C ALA A 78 6.64 7.94 -17.89
N ALA A 79 6.20 8.44 -19.04
CA ALA A 79 6.47 7.81 -20.34
C ALA A 79 7.82 8.29 -20.90
N SER A 80 7.85 9.51 -21.45
CA SER A 80 9.06 10.14 -21.98
C SER A 80 9.48 11.33 -21.10
N PRO A 81 10.79 11.62 -20.93
CA PRO A 81 11.26 12.72 -20.09
C PRO A 81 10.78 14.12 -20.51
N ASP A 82 10.48 14.31 -21.79
CA ASP A 82 10.03 15.56 -22.40
C ASP A 82 8.50 15.62 -22.59
N ALA A 83 7.77 14.58 -22.14
CA ALA A 83 6.33 14.53 -22.26
C ALA A 83 5.65 15.64 -21.41
N PRO A 84 4.54 16.22 -21.88
CA PRO A 84 3.81 17.21 -21.10
C PRO A 84 3.21 16.58 -19.84
N PRO A 85 2.96 17.37 -18.77
CA PRO A 85 2.43 16.86 -17.49
C PRO A 85 1.13 16.05 -17.61
N ALA A 86 0.32 16.30 -18.63
CA ALA A 86 -0.91 15.56 -18.92
C ALA A 86 -0.67 14.05 -19.13
N VAL A 87 0.49 13.66 -19.68
CA VAL A 87 0.85 12.25 -19.87
C VAL A 87 1.08 11.58 -18.51
N GLN A 88 1.86 12.20 -17.63
CA GLN A 88 2.08 11.70 -16.27
C GLN A 88 0.77 11.61 -15.48
N ALA A 89 -0.09 12.63 -15.57
CA ALA A 89 -1.41 12.61 -14.91
C ALA A 89 -2.28 11.44 -15.42
N SER A 90 -2.24 11.16 -16.72
CA SER A 90 -3.00 10.09 -17.36
C SER A 90 -2.48 8.69 -16.97
N LEU A 91 -1.17 8.56 -16.71
CA LEU A 91 -0.50 7.31 -16.32
C LEU A 91 -0.38 7.11 -14.80
N SER A 92 -0.94 8.00 -14.01
CA SER A 92 -0.77 8.06 -12.56
C SER A 92 -1.19 6.76 -11.83
N PHE A 93 -2.08 5.96 -12.43
CA PHE A 93 -2.49 4.64 -11.94
C PHE A 93 -1.42 3.53 -12.02
N ASN A 94 -0.35 3.72 -12.80
CA ASN A 94 0.56 2.64 -13.19
C ASN A 94 1.29 2.01 -11.98
N ASN A 95 1.56 2.79 -10.93
CA ASN A 95 2.13 2.25 -9.69
C ASN A 95 1.12 1.38 -8.92
N ALA A 96 -0.16 1.74 -8.89
CA ALA A 96 -1.19 0.92 -8.26
C ALA A 96 -1.32 -0.42 -8.99
N MET A 97 -1.28 -0.40 -10.32
CA MET A 97 -1.24 -1.62 -11.14
C MET A 97 0.00 -2.47 -10.83
N ALA A 98 1.20 -1.89 -10.85
CA ALA A 98 2.44 -2.60 -10.55
C ALA A 98 2.46 -3.19 -9.12
N SER A 99 2.01 -2.41 -8.12
CA SER A 99 1.83 -2.85 -6.74
C SER A 99 0.87 -4.03 -6.64
N MET A 100 -0.26 -4.00 -7.36
CA MET A 100 -1.20 -5.12 -7.38
C MET A 100 -0.53 -6.40 -7.90
N MET A 101 0.29 -6.30 -8.95
CA MET A 101 1.04 -7.44 -9.47
C MET A 101 2.02 -7.97 -8.42
N ASP A 102 2.76 -7.11 -7.73
CA ASP A 102 3.63 -7.51 -6.62
C ASP A 102 2.85 -8.30 -5.55
N PHE A 103 1.67 -7.85 -5.15
CA PHE A 103 0.85 -8.57 -4.16
C PHE A 103 0.32 -9.91 -4.68
N LEU A 104 -0.11 -9.99 -5.94
CA LEU A 104 -0.57 -11.24 -6.55
C LEU A 104 0.54 -12.28 -6.65
N PHE A 105 1.77 -11.88 -6.97
CA PHE A 105 2.90 -12.79 -7.20
C PHE A 105 3.84 -12.99 -5.99
N SER A 106 3.71 -12.20 -4.92
CA SER A 106 4.55 -12.34 -3.70
C SER A 106 4.12 -13.46 -2.75
N GLY A 107 2.93 -14.03 -2.94
CA GLY A 107 2.32 -14.99 -2.01
C GLY A 107 1.88 -14.38 -0.67
N VAL A 108 1.98 -13.05 -0.49
CA VAL A 108 1.52 -12.37 0.75
C VAL A 108 0.04 -12.66 1.00
N LEU A 109 -0.80 -12.56 -0.02
CA LEU A 109 -2.25 -12.82 0.10
C LEU A 109 -2.58 -14.31 0.31
N VAL A 110 -1.64 -15.22 0.03
CA VAL A 110 -1.76 -16.65 0.37
C VAL A 110 -1.42 -16.89 1.84
N ARG A 111 -0.36 -16.23 2.34
CA ARG A 111 0.04 -16.31 3.76
C ARG A 111 -0.95 -15.60 4.68
N PHE A 112 -1.56 -14.51 4.21
CA PHE A 112 -2.51 -13.67 4.96
C PHE A 112 -3.84 -13.54 4.21
N PRO A 113 -4.66 -14.61 4.16
CA PRO A 113 -5.86 -14.68 3.32
C PRO A 113 -7.01 -13.74 3.74
N ALA A 114 -6.98 -13.21 4.96
CA ALA A 114 -7.96 -12.24 5.44
C ALA A 114 -7.45 -10.78 5.38
N LEU A 115 -6.21 -10.57 4.90
CA LEU A 115 -5.67 -9.23 4.65
C LEU A 115 -6.50 -8.53 3.57
N LYS A 116 -6.80 -7.25 3.80
CA LYS A 116 -7.51 -6.41 2.83
C LYS A 116 -6.62 -5.29 2.35
N LEU A 117 -6.56 -5.16 1.03
CA LEU A 117 -5.85 -4.10 0.32
C LEU A 117 -6.88 -3.10 -0.24
N ALA A 118 -6.56 -1.82 -0.17
CA ALA A 118 -7.34 -0.76 -0.79
C ALA A 118 -6.42 0.19 -1.57
N TYR A 119 -6.75 0.41 -2.84
CA TYR A 119 -6.03 1.34 -3.71
C TYR A 119 -6.87 2.61 -3.89
N SER A 120 -6.40 3.71 -3.34
CA SER A 120 -7.06 5.02 -3.42
C SER A 120 -6.47 5.85 -4.54
N GLU A 121 -7.33 6.44 -5.38
CA GLU A 121 -6.93 7.24 -6.55
C GLU A 121 -6.15 6.45 -7.62
N GLY A 122 -6.02 5.13 -7.48
CA GLY A 122 -5.31 4.26 -8.42
C GLY A 122 -6.09 3.91 -9.69
N GLN A 123 -7.29 4.47 -9.92
CA GLN A 123 -8.21 4.07 -11.00
C GLN A 123 -8.57 2.57 -10.96
N MET A 124 -9.46 2.12 -11.84
CA MET A 124 -9.83 0.69 -11.94
C MET A 124 -9.96 0.16 -13.38
N GLY A 125 -9.81 1.03 -14.39
CA GLY A 125 -9.96 0.64 -15.79
C GLY A 125 -8.89 -0.33 -16.29
N TRP A 126 -7.75 -0.41 -15.59
CA TRP A 126 -6.63 -1.30 -15.93
C TRP A 126 -6.82 -2.74 -15.41
N ILE A 127 -7.70 -2.97 -14.43
CA ILE A 127 -7.86 -4.28 -13.77
C ILE A 127 -8.12 -5.44 -14.76
N PRO A 128 -8.94 -5.31 -15.81
CA PRO A 128 -9.19 -6.41 -16.75
C PRO A 128 -7.97 -6.85 -17.57
N TYR A 129 -6.91 -6.04 -17.62
CA TYR A 129 -5.70 -6.31 -18.41
C TYR A 129 -4.52 -6.74 -17.56
N ALA A 130 -4.66 -6.69 -16.24
CA ALA A 130 -3.59 -6.92 -15.28
C ALA A 130 -3.60 -8.36 -14.76
#